data_AF-A0A1Q8CNP2-F1
#
_entry.id   AF-A0A1Q8CNP2-F1
#
_cell.length_a   1.000
_cell.length_b   1.000
_cell.length_c   1.000
_cell.angle_alpha   90.00
_cell.angle_beta   90.00
_cell.angle_gamma   90.00
#
_symmetry.space_group_name_H-M   'P 1'
#
loop_
_entity.id
_entity.type
_entity.pdbx_description
1 polymer ?
#
loop_
_entity_poly.entity_id
_entity_poly.type
_entity_poly.pdbx_seq_one_letter_code
_entity_poly.pdbx_strand_id
1 'polypeptide(L)'
;MADQQWYPAGTRPRILVNWSSFVAEGIPNDWQGPFTEAVVNAYTRWQHLAGVDLRFQFFGYTTNTESADGELVISMNRLHHPNESRLASTFGQYNRLIIVFHRRNGDGTPWNFVPRNAVSGEIEMQGVLTHELGHCLGLDHGSDPDATMFPAYGYHSCRFGPFADDVNRVRAVYPAFTRNRLRQLRSGDGGSSWGEVPNELTAHGHVHTRTNVGPGVVALPRSGLYAVGWSHTDGVPTWIRTDGDRFVFRGWVYYGGERSVHGPAYAADDDRTTLWAWVSGDDEGTLRLVASRSQARGWYWVGTPPGARTAGTPALCWTRVDGRSVWVLVWANFDRANQDATGLVLTSVSTDDGWTWSAPTVLDSRFRALSGVAVAATPDNRIEIALAWAPDHDANHADINTIRTFACAVEGTEVRVRDVLRLGERTRVQPALAYESSTDRFVMAWREQNFATSLNIAHRPAAGGDWSPLVRPGQSTHTAPALAASPEYGEVALWYGQE
;
A
#
# COMPACT_ATOMS: atom_id res chain seq x y z
N MET A 1 5.53 4.05 -29.96
CA MET A 1 7.00 4.03 -29.85
C MET A 1 7.43 2.70 -29.23
N ALA A 2 8.70 2.29 -29.31
CA ALA A 2 9.13 1.11 -28.53
C ALA A 2 9.37 1.52 -27.06
N ASP A 3 9.20 0.58 -26.13
CA ASP A 3 9.53 0.81 -24.73
C ASP A 3 11.02 1.18 -24.60
N GLN A 4 11.33 2.25 -23.87
CA GLN A 4 12.70 2.77 -23.77
C GLN A 4 12.96 3.48 -22.44
N GLN A 5 14.20 3.42 -21.97
CA GLN A 5 14.59 4.09 -20.74
C GLN A 5 14.67 5.62 -20.91
N TRP A 6 13.85 6.38 -20.17
CA TRP A 6 13.88 7.86 -20.17
C TRP A 6 14.73 8.49 -19.07
N TYR A 7 14.98 7.81 -17.96
CA TYR A 7 15.85 8.29 -16.89
C TYR A 7 17.00 7.32 -16.65
N PRO A 8 18.20 7.78 -16.27
CA PRO A 8 19.24 6.87 -15.79
C PRO A 8 18.74 6.10 -14.55
N ALA A 9 19.15 4.84 -14.41
CA ALA A 9 18.86 4.07 -13.19
C ALA A 9 19.48 4.75 -11.95
N GLY A 10 18.79 4.72 -10.83
CA GLY A 10 19.17 5.37 -9.58
C GLY A 10 18.77 6.84 -9.46
N THR A 11 18.26 7.43 -10.55
CA THR A 11 17.82 8.84 -10.58
C THR A 11 16.69 9.06 -9.58
N ARG A 12 16.64 10.28 -9.02
CA ARG A 12 15.54 10.77 -8.18
C ARG A 12 14.83 11.91 -8.92
N PRO A 13 13.97 11.65 -9.92
CA PRO A 13 13.37 12.72 -10.71
C PRO A 13 12.55 13.67 -9.82
N ARG A 14 12.79 14.97 -9.96
CA ARG A 14 12.09 16.02 -9.24
C ARG A 14 10.80 16.35 -9.97
N ILE A 15 9.66 16.02 -9.36
CA ILE A 15 8.35 16.38 -9.89
C ILE A 15 8.00 17.79 -9.43
N LEU A 16 7.76 18.68 -10.38
CA LEU A 16 7.33 20.05 -10.16
C LEU A 16 5.97 20.26 -10.80
N VAL A 17 5.05 20.94 -10.11
CA VAL A 17 3.71 21.22 -10.64
C VAL A 17 3.58 22.71 -10.95
N ASN A 18 3.29 23.04 -12.21
CA ASN A 18 2.92 24.39 -12.62
C ASN A 18 1.45 24.66 -12.31
N TRP A 19 1.12 24.87 -11.03
CA TRP A 19 -0.27 25.01 -10.61
C TRP A 19 -0.96 26.25 -11.18
N SER A 20 -0.22 27.34 -11.43
CA SER A 20 -0.81 28.54 -12.04
C SER A 20 -1.36 28.27 -13.44
N SER A 21 -0.82 27.30 -14.18
CA SER A 21 -1.38 26.85 -15.45
C SER A 21 -2.75 26.15 -15.32
N PHE A 22 -2.99 25.42 -14.21
CA PHE A 22 -4.30 24.80 -13.93
C PHE A 22 -5.34 25.87 -13.59
N VAL A 23 -4.97 26.85 -12.76
CA VAL A 23 -5.86 27.96 -12.39
C VAL A 23 -6.21 28.81 -13.62
N ALA A 24 -5.24 29.05 -14.52
CA ALA A 24 -5.48 29.75 -15.78
C ALA A 24 -6.52 29.05 -16.68
N GLU A 25 -6.62 27.72 -16.59
CA GLU A 25 -7.60 26.91 -17.32
C GLU A 25 -8.89 26.63 -16.52
N GLY A 26 -9.08 27.36 -15.41
CA GLY A 26 -10.31 27.35 -14.63
C GLY A 26 -10.45 26.18 -13.66
N ILE A 27 -9.35 25.51 -13.31
CA ILE A 27 -9.35 24.53 -12.21
C ILE A 27 -9.42 25.27 -10.87
N PRO A 28 -10.31 24.87 -9.95
CA PRO A 28 -10.43 25.48 -8.63
C PRO A 28 -9.12 25.45 -7.84
N ASN A 29 -8.75 26.57 -7.20
CA ASN A 29 -7.46 26.66 -6.49
C ASN A 29 -7.36 25.71 -5.28
N ASP A 30 -8.49 25.38 -4.65
CA ASP A 30 -8.57 24.41 -3.55
C ASP A 30 -8.26 22.97 -3.98
N TRP A 31 -8.17 22.69 -5.29
CA TRP A 31 -7.71 21.40 -5.81
C TRP A 31 -6.19 21.21 -5.77
N GLN A 32 -5.41 22.24 -5.41
CA GLN A 32 -3.94 22.16 -5.42
C GLN A 32 -3.40 21.04 -4.54
N GLY A 33 -3.88 20.97 -3.28
CA GLY A 33 -3.52 19.89 -2.35
C GLY A 33 -3.96 18.51 -2.85
N PRO A 34 -5.25 18.31 -3.16
CA PRO A 34 -5.78 17.06 -3.70
C PRO A 34 -5.06 16.56 -4.95
N PHE A 35 -4.72 17.45 -5.89
CA PHE A 35 -3.97 17.10 -7.09
C PHE A 35 -2.53 16.70 -6.77
N THR A 36 -1.85 17.43 -5.88
CA THR A 36 -0.52 17.05 -5.39
C THR A 36 -0.53 15.65 -4.77
N GLU A 37 -1.57 15.32 -4.01
CA GLU A 37 -1.72 13.98 -3.43
C GLU A 37 -1.97 12.91 -4.49
N ALA A 38 -2.73 13.22 -5.56
CA ALA A 38 -2.92 12.34 -6.71
C ALA A 38 -1.59 12.07 -7.45
N VAL A 39 -0.79 13.11 -7.69
CA VAL A 39 0.57 12.99 -8.28
C VAL A 39 1.42 12.05 -7.46
N VAL A 40 1.38 12.23 -6.13
CA VAL A 40 2.22 11.43 -5.27
C VAL A 40 1.74 9.99 -5.14
N ASN A 41 0.44 9.76 -5.07
CA ASN A 41 -0.12 8.42 -5.09
C ASN A 41 0.29 7.67 -6.37
N ALA A 42 0.18 8.32 -7.53
CA ALA A 42 0.49 7.72 -8.82
C ALA A 42 1.94 7.24 -8.90
N TYR A 43 2.92 8.08 -8.55
CA TYR A 43 4.33 7.63 -8.58
C TYR A 43 4.66 6.64 -7.47
N THR A 44 3.98 6.71 -6.32
CA THR A 44 4.21 5.76 -5.21
C THR A 44 3.77 4.35 -5.63
N ARG A 45 2.65 4.21 -6.35
CA ARG A 45 2.20 2.91 -6.88
C ARG A 45 3.22 2.32 -7.83
N TRP A 46 3.72 3.10 -8.80
CA TRP A 46 4.78 2.65 -9.69
C TRP A 46 6.04 2.21 -8.94
N GLN A 47 6.50 2.99 -7.95
CA GLN A 47 7.67 2.64 -7.15
C GLN A 47 7.49 1.32 -6.39
N HIS A 48 6.32 1.09 -5.82
CA HIS A 48 6.07 -0.07 -4.97
C HIS A 48 5.80 -1.34 -5.78
N LEU A 49 4.97 -1.25 -6.84
CA LEU A 49 4.54 -2.40 -7.63
C LEU A 49 5.58 -2.77 -8.71
N ALA A 50 6.08 -1.79 -9.46
CA ALA A 50 7.09 -2.07 -10.47
C ALA A 50 8.47 -2.34 -9.84
N GLY A 51 8.78 -1.70 -8.71
CA GLY A 51 10.02 -1.97 -7.98
C GLY A 51 11.28 -1.71 -8.80
N VAL A 52 11.28 -0.65 -9.61
CA VAL A 52 12.41 -0.24 -10.47
C VAL A 52 13.26 0.85 -9.82
N ASP A 53 14.55 0.93 -10.16
CA ASP A 53 15.49 1.90 -9.54
C ASP A 53 15.27 3.34 -10.03
N LEU A 54 14.08 3.89 -9.77
CA LEU A 54 13.70 5.29 -9.97
C LEU A 54 12.87 5.78 -8.79
N ARG A 55 13.19 6.99 -8.33
CA ARG A 55 12.59 7.56 -7.11
C ARG A 55 12.09 8.96 -7.37
N PHE A 56 10.98 9.04 -8.08
CA PHE A 56 10.20 10.28 -8.18
C PHE A 56 9.94 10.89 -6.81
N GLN A 57 10.11 12.20 -6.74
CA GLN A 57 9.89 13.00 -5.54
C GLN A 57 9.17 14.28 -5.90
N PHE A 58 8.04 14.55 -5.25
CA PHE A 58 7.42 15.86 -5.35
C PHE A 58 8.35 16.91 -4.72
N PHE A 59 8.70 17.92 -5.53
CA PHE A 59 9.67 18.96 -5.19
C PHE A 59 9.03 20.35 -5.07
N GLY A 60 7.71 20.43 -5.18
CA GLY A 60 6.95 21.66 -5.01
C GLY A 60 6.32 22.18 -6.30
N TYR A 61 5.98 23.46 -6.25
CA TYR A 61 5.31 24.16 -7.35
C TYR A 61 6.32 25.01 -8.13
N THR A 62 6.04 25.21 -9.40
CA THR A 62 6.86 26.03 -10.30
C THR A 62 5.97 26.90 -11.18
N THR A 63 6.56 27.80 -11.96
CA THR A 63 5.91 28.50 -13.08
C THR A 63 6.46 28.04 -14.43
N ASN A 64 7.45 27.15 -14.43
CA ASN A 64 8.05 26.61 -15.64
C ASN A 64 7.04 25.77 -16.42
N THR A 65 7.10 25.84 -17.75
CA THR A 65 6.37 24.94 -18.66
C THR A 65 7.27 23.88 -19.28
N GLU A 66 8.58 24.02 -19.11
CA GLU A 66 9.62 23.10 -19.58
C GLU A 66 10.36 22.49 -18.38
N SER A 67 10.84 21.26 -18.53
CA SER A 67 11.66 20.58 -17.52
C SER A 67 13.16 20.76 -17.77
N ALA A 68 13.94 20.84 -16.69
CA ALA A 68 15.39 20.68 -16.73
C ALA A 68 15.80 19.20 -16.57
N ASP A 69 17.11 18.94 -16.63
CA ASP A 69 17.65 17.60 -16.39
C ASP A 69 17.29 17.08 -14.99
N GLY A 70 16.81 15.84 -14.94
CA GLY A 70 16.32 15.18 -13.73
C GLY A 70 14.98 15.72 -13.24
N GLU A 71 14.24 16.48 -14.05
CA GLU A 71 12.91 17.00 -13.70
C GLU A 71 11.79 16.33 -14.50
N LEU A 72 10.61 16.35 -13.89
CA LEU A 72 9.32 16.11 -14.51
C LEU A 72 8.42 17.30 -14.18
N VAL A 73 8.01 18.07 -15.18
CA VAL A 73 7.10 19.21 -14.98
C VAL A 73 5.68 18.81 -15.37
N ILE A 74 4.73 19.00 -14.46
CA ILE A 74 3.30 18.75 -14.70
C ILE A 74 2.59 20.10 -14.86
N SER A 75 1.90 20.29 -15.98
CA SER A 75 1.18 21.53 -16.30
C SER A 75 -0.19 21.23 -16.92
N MET A 76 -0.96 22.28 -17.14
CA MET A 76 -2.21 22.22 -17.89
C MET A 76 -2.20 23.26 -19.00
N ASN A 77 -2.81 22.94 -20.14
CA ASN A 77 -3.10 23.89 -21.20
C ASN A 77 -4.57 23.78 -21.63
N ARG A 78 -5.00 24.73 -22.47
CA ARG A 78 -6.37 24.76 -22.98
C ARG A 78 -6.76 23.51 -23.76
N LEU A 79 -5.89 23.07 -24.68
CA LEU A 79 -6.19 22.06 -25.69
C LEU A 79 -4.89 21.49 -26.27
N HIS A 80 -4.88 20.20 -26.64
CA HIS A 80 -3.78 19.59 -27.40
C HIS A 80 -3.72 20.12 -28.84
N HIS A 81 -4.75 19.81 -29.63
CA HIS A 81 -4.89 20.23 -31.02
C HIS A 81 -6.38 20.29 -31.39
N PRO A 82 -6.81 21.20 -32.28
CA PRO A 82 -8.18 21.17 -32.81
C PRO A 82 -8.51 19.82 -33.44
N ASN A 83 -9.68 19.27 -33.12
CA ASN A 83 -10.19 17.97 -33.61
C ASN A 83 -9.39 16.73 -33.14
N GLU A 84 -8.48 16.85 -32.18
CA GLU A 84 -7.84 15.68 -31.53
C GLU A 84 -8.17 15.64 -30.02
N SER A 85 -8.77 14.52 -29.60
CA SER A 85 -9.19 14.26 -28.23
C SER A 85 -8.06 13.65 -27.41
N ARG A 86 -7.55 14.37 -26.41
CA ARG A 86 -6.59 13.84 -25.43
C ARG A 86 -6.89 14.40 -24.04
N LEU A 87 -6.73 13.56 -23.02
CA LEU A 87 -6.86 13.98 -21.62
C LEU A 87 -5.57 14.63 -21.12
N ALA A 88 -4.44 13.99 -21.43
CA ALA A 88 -3.11 14.48 -21.16
C ALA A 88 -2.15 14.02 -22.27
N SER A 89 -0.91 14.47 -22.19
CA SER A 89 0.19 13.98 -23.02
C SER A 89 1.51 14.10 -22.26
N THR A 90 2.34 13.09 -22.41
CA THR A 90 3.74 13.11 -21.98
C THR A 90 4.63 13.52 -23.16
N PHE A 91 5.45 14.56 -22.96
CA PHE A 91 6.45 15.00 -23.92
C PHE A 91 7.83 15.07 -23.26
N GLY A 92 8.85 15.26 -24.09
CA GLY A 92 10.20 15.55 -23.64
C GLY A 92 11.24 14.67 -24.32
N GLN A 93 12.37 14.52 -23.65
CA GLN A 93 13.50 13.72 -24.10
C GLN A 93 14.16 13.06 -22.89
N TYR A 94 15.21 12.28 -23.14
CA TYR A 94 15.95 11.62 -22.07
C TYR A 94 16.29 12.60 -20.93
N ASN A 95 15.91 12.20 -19.71
CA ASN A 95 16.13 12.87 -18.44
C ASN A 95 15.43 14.23 -18.28
N ARG A 96 14.54 14.64 -19.20
CA ARG A 96 13.66 15.81 -19.05
C ARG A 96 12.29 15.52 -19.64
N LEU A 97 11.27 15.42 -18.80
CA LEU A 97 9.92 15.09 -19.25
C LEU A 97 8.91 16.12 -18.76
N ILE A 98 7.81 16.24 -19.49
CA ILE A 98 6.67 17.06 -19.11
C ILE A 98 5.40 16.26 -19.28
N ILE A 99 4.46 16.42 -18.34
CA ILE A 99 3.08 15.97 -18.49
C ILE A 99 2.22 17.22 -18.65
N VAL A 100 1.39 17.24 -19.70
CA VAL A 100 0.47 18.33 -19.97
C VAL A 100 -0.95 17.78 -19.94
N PHE A 101 -1.73 18.19 -18.95
CA PHE A 101 -3.18 18.01 -18.96
C PHE A 101 -3.81 18.96 -19.99
N HIS A 102 -4.77 18.46 -20.76
CA HIS A 102 -5.52 19.28 -21.71
C HIS A 102 -6.89 19.56 -21.12
N ARG A 103 -7.23 20.84 -20.88
CA ARG A 103 -8.50 21.21 -20.23
C ARG A 103 -9.72 20.82 -21.05
N ARG A 104 -9.60 20.83 -22.37
CA ARG A 104 -10.69 20.63 -23.33
C ARG A 104 -10.39 19.51 -24.30
N ASN A 105 -11.47 18.92 -24.79
CA ASN A 105 -11.50 17.98 -25.90
C ASN A 105 -11.25 18.69 -27.24
N GLY A 106 -10.98 17.93 -28.31
CA GLY A 106 -10.70 18.42 -29.67
C GLY A 106 -11.75 19.38 -30.24
N ASP A 107 -13.01 19.26 -29.81
CA ASP A 107 -14.14 20.13 -30.17
C ASP A 107 -14.27 21.39 -29.28
N GLY A 108 -13.37 21.55 -28.31
CA GLY A 108 -13.35 22.65 -27.36
C GLY A 108 -14.23 22.45 -26.12
N THR A 109 -14.93 21.33 -25.98
CA THR A 109 -15.73 21.03 -24.78
C THR A 109 -14.82 20.74 -23.58
N PRO A 110 -15.10 21.28 -22.38
CA PRO A 110 -14.29 21.02 -21.20
C PRO A 110 -14.44 19.58 -20.72
N TRP A 111 -13.33 18.92 -20.37
CA TRP A 111 -13.38 17.64 -19.65
C TRP A 111 -13.94 17.83 -18.24
N ASN A 112 -14.65 16.81 -17.75
CA ASN A 112 -15.16 16.79 -16.38
C ASN A 112 -14.12 16.17 -15.44
N PHE A 113 -12.98 16.84 -15.27
CA PHE A 113 -11.92 16.35 -14.39
C PHE A 113 -12.32 16.44 -12.93
N VAL A 114 -11.87 15.47 -12.14
CA VAL A 114 -11.79 15.55 -10.68
C VAL A 114 -10.44 15.00 -10.22
N PRO A 115 -9.87 15.46 -9.09
CA PRO A 115 -8.55 15.00 -8.69
C PRO A 115 -8.51 13.49 -8.37
N ARG A 116 -9.62 12.92 -7.87
CA ARG A 116 -9.73 11.55 -7.35
C ARG A 116 -11.19 11.11 -7.21
N ASN A 117 -11.43 9.81 -7.01
CA ASN A 117 -12.74 9.22 -6.71
C ASN A 117 -13.85 9.71 -7.65
N ALA A 118 -13.55 9.74 -8.95
CA ALA A 118 -14.53 10.11 -9.97
C ALA A 118 -15.84 9.33 -9.81
N VAL A 119 -16.98 9.94 -10.10
CA VAL A 119 -18.22 9.20 -10.34
C VAL A 119 -18.43 9.00 -11.84
N SER A 120 -19.42 8.19 -12.23
CA SER A 120 -19.72 7.95 -13.64
C SER A 120 -19.92 9.28 -14.40
N GLY A 121 -19.13 9.49 -15.46
CA GLY A 121 -19.14 10.73 -16.26
C GLY A 121 -18.06 11.74 -15.89
N GLU A 122 -17.25 11.45 -14.87
CA GLU A 122 -16.05 12.20 -14.50
C GLU A 122 -14.77 11.50 -14.93
N ILE A 123 -13.69 12.27 -14.97
CA ILE A 123 -12.34 11.80 -15.31
C ILE A 123 -11.44 12.04 -14.12
N GLU A 124 -10.97 10.95 -13.53
CA GLU A 124 -10.07 11.00 -12.38
C GLU A 124 -8.63 11.34 -12.81
N MET A 125 -8.11 12.48 -12.34
CA MET A 125 -6.75 12.92 -12.66
C MET A 125 -5.69 11.98 -12.08
N GLN A 126 -5.93 11.31 -10.94
CA GLN A 126 -5.00 10.30 -10.41
C GLN A 126 -4.79 9.15 -11.41
N GLY A 127 -5.85 8.59 -11.99
CA GLY A 127 -5.75 7.54 -13.01
C GLY A 127 -4.98 8.01 -14.25
N VAL A 128 -5.26 9.22 -14.72
CA VAL A 128 -4.51 9.84 -15.84
C VAL A 128 -3.03 10.02 -15.47
N LEU A 129 -2.72 10.50 -14.27
CA LEU A 129 -1.34 10.62 -13.78
C LEU A 129 -0.63 9.27 -13.71
N THR A 130 -1.31 8.20 -13.26
CA THR A 130 -0.74 6.86 -13.23
C THR A 130 -0.39 6.38 -14.64
N HIS A 131 -1.23 6.66 -15.64
CA HIS A 131 -0.95 6.37 -17.05
C HIS A 131 0.24 7.18 -17.59
N GLU A 132 0.20 8.50 -17.45
CA GLU A 132 1.25 9.39 -17.97
C GLU A 132 2.61 9.15 -17.29
N LEU A 133 2.62 8.73 -16.02
CA LEU A 133 3.85 8.30 -15.36
C LEU A 133 4.43 7.00 -15.95
N GLY A 134 3.61 6.12 -16.52
CA GLY A 134 4.09 4.97 -17.28
C GLY A 134 4.83 5.40 -18.55
N HIS A 135 4.35 6.42 -19.26
CA HIS A 135 5.11 7.07 -20.34
C HIS A 135 6.41 7.70 -19.82
N CYS A 136 6.37 8.34 -18.64
CA CYS A 136 7.58 8.89 -18.02
C CYS A 136 8.60 7.80 -17.63
N LEU A 137 8.10 6.59 -17.37
CA LEU A 137 8.88 5.38 -17.14
C LEU A 137 9.22 4.64 -18.44
N GLY A 138 8.93 5.19 -19.61
CA GLY A 138 9.43 4.61 -20.85
C GLY A 138 8.49 3.70 -21.59
N LEU A 139 7.28 3.49 -21.07
CA LEU A 139 6.32 2.61 -21.72
C LEU A 139 5.60 3.31 -22.86
N ASP A 140 5.42 2.61 -23.96
CA ASP A 140 4.41 2.94 -24.96
C ASP A 140 3.04 2.38 -24.58
N HIS A 141 2.01 2.75 -25.33
CA HIS A 141 0.70 2.14 -25.16
C HIS A 141 0.75 0.61 -25.32
N GLY A 142 0.05 -0.09 -24.43
CA GLY A 142 -0.22 -1.52 -24.55
C GLY A 142 -1.48 -1.81 -25.36
N SER A 143 -1.68 -3.07 -25.73
CA SER A 143 -2.90 -3.54 -26.39
C SER A 143 -3.93 -4.17 -25.43
N ASP A 144 -3.52 -4.43 -24.20
CA ASP A 144 -4.39 -5.02 -23.17
C ASP A 144 -5.32 -3.94 -22.59
N PRO A 145 -6.67 -4.07 -22.73
CA PRO A 145 -7.63 -3.10 -22.20
C PRO A 145 -7.64 -3.01 -20.67
N ASP A 146 -7.10 -4.01 -19.96
CA ASP A 146 -7.04 -4.02 -18.50
C ASP A 146 -5.75 -3.42 -17.95
N ALA A 147 -4.76 -3.15 -18.82
CA ALA A 147 -3.48 -2.55 -18.45
C ALA A 147 -3.59 -1.03 -18.22
N THR A 148 -2.67 -0.51 -17.41
CA THR A 148 -2.56 0.93 -17.12
C THR A 148 -2.20 1.70 -18.37
N MET A 149 -1.32 1.12 -19.20
CA MET A 149 -0.85 1.72 -20.45
C MET A 149 -1.81 1.51 -21.63
N PHE A 150 -3.05 1.06 -21.40
CA PHE A 150 -4.05 1.09 -22.47
C PHE A 150 -4.37 2.55 -22.85
N PRO A 151 -4.43 2.91 -24.15
CA PRO A 151 -4.56 4.31 -24.59
C PRO A 151 -5.91 4.96 -24.26
N ALA A 152 -6.94 4.16 -23.95
CA ALA A 152 -8.24 4.69 -23.59
C ALA A 152 -8.39 4.77 -22.07
N TYR A 153 -8.96 5.88 -21.60
CA TYR A 153 -9.29 6.03 -20.19
C TYR A 153 -10.44 5.08 -19.81
N GLY A 154 -10.17 4.17 -18.87
CA GLY A 154 -11.18 3.40 -18.17
C GLY A 154 -11.52 4.06 -16.83
N TYR A 155 -12.81 4.23 -16.57
CA TYR A 155 -13.32 4.71 -15.28
C TYR A 155 -12.77 3.83 -14.14
N HIS A 156 -12.05 4.43 -13.19
CA HIS A 156 -11.31 3.83 -12.03
C HIS A 156 -10.31 2.69 -12.29
N SER A 157 -10.28 2.08 -13.48
CA SER A 157 -9.38 0.95 -13.74
C SER A 157 -7.90 1.36 -13.66
N CYS A 158 -7.54 2.54 -14.17
CA CYS A 158 -6.15 2.97 -14.28
C CYS A 158 -5.50 3.39 -12.95
N ARG A 159 -6.28 3.75 -11.93
CA ARG A 159 -5.72 4.33 -10.69
C ARG A 159 -5.09 3.30 -9.76
N PHE A 160 -5.46 2.03 -9.91
CA PHE A 160 -4.95 0.91 -9.12
C PHE A 160 -3.79 0.17 -9.79
N GLY A 161 -3.42 0.56 -11.00
CA GLY A 161 -2.21 0.07 -11.65
C GLY A 161 -0.92 0.54 -10.94
N PRO A 162 0.26 0.19 -11.47
CA PRO A 162 0.46 -0.64 -12.66
C PRO A 162 0.00 -2.09 -12.50
N PHE A 163 -0.34 -2.73 -13.62
CA PHE A 163 -0.73 -4.13 -13.71
C PHE A 163 0.43 -5.00 -14.23
N ALA A 164 0.26 -6.32 -14.27
CA ALA A 164 1.34 -7.29 -14.49
C ALA A 164 2.11 -7.04 -15.79
N ASP A 165 1.42 -6.78 -16.91
CA ASP A 165 2.08 -6.45 -18.18
C ASP A 165 2.90 -5.14 -18.07
N ASP A 166 2.30 -4.09 -17.51
CA ASP A 166 2.96 -2.81 -17.28
C ASP A 166 4.25 -2.99 -16.44
N VAL A 167 4.16 -3.76 -15.35
CA VAL A 167 5.29 -4.06 -14.45
C VAL A 167 6.39 -4.82 -15.18
N ASN A 168 6.03 -5.84 -15.96
CA ASN A 168 7.00 -6.64 -16.72
C ASN A 168 7.73 -5.78 -17.75
N ARG A 169 7.00 -4.91 -18.46
CA ARG A 169 7.56 -4.02 -19.48
C ARG A 169 8.49 -2.95 -18.87
N VAL A 170 8.14 -2.33 -17.74
CA VAL A 170 9.07 -1.38 -17.08
C VAL A 170 10.32 -2.09 -16.59
N ARG A 171 10.19 -3.31 -16.03
CA ARG A 171 11.34 -4.11 -15.59
C ARG A 171 12.22 -4.62 -16.72
N ALA A 172 11.73 -4.64 -17.96
CA ALA A 172 12.54 -4.97 -19.13
C ALA A 172 13.48 -3.82 -19.52
N VAL A 173 13.15 -2.57 -19.16
CA VAL A 173 13.95 -1.38 -19.50
C VAL A 173 14.68 -0.75 -18.31
N TYR A 174 14.30 -1.10 -17.07
CA TYR A 174 15.01 -0.69 -15.85
C TYR A 174 15.49 -1.87 -15.01
N PRO A 175 16.65 -1.77 -14.35
CA PRO A 175 17.05 -2.73 -13.35
C PRO A 175 16.11 -2.69 -12.14
N ALA A 176 15.95 -3.84 -11.49
CA ALA A 176 15.21 -3.94 -10.23
C ALA A 176 15.85 -3.05 -9.16
N PHE A 177 15.01 -2.37 -8.38
CA PHE A 177 15.44 -1.62 -7.22
C PHE A 177 15.83 -2.57 -6.11
N THR A 178 17.12 -2.61 -5.79
CA THR A 178 17.70 -3.53 -4.81
C THR A 178 18.42 -2.78 -3.69
N ARG A 179 17.95 -1.58 -3.32
CA ARG A 179 18.60 -0.82 -2.23
C ARG A 179 17.88 -0.94 -0.90
N ASN A 180 16.55 -1.03 -0.93
CA ASN A 180 15.77 -1.28 0.27
C ASN A 180 16.13 -2.62 0.88
N ARG A 181 16.74 -2.61 2.06
CA ARG A 181 17.03 -3.77 2.88
C ARG A 181 16.08 -3.79 4.06
N LEU A 182 15.78 -5.00 4.52
CA LEU A 182 15.05 -5.17 5.76
C LEU A 182 15.83 -4.57 6.93
N ARG A 183 15.09 -3.91 7.83
CA ARG A 183 15.54 -3.30 9.08
C ARG A 183 14.57 -3.66 10.19
N GLN A 184 15.05 -3.61 11.42
CA GLN A 184 14.26 -3.88 12.61
C GLN A 184 14.44 -2.80 13.68
N LEU A 185 13.33 -2.38 14.27
CA LEU A 185 13.30 -1.72 15.57
C LEU A 185 12.61 -2.62 16.60
N ARG A 186 12.93 -2.44 17.87
CA ARG A 186 12.21 -3.07 18.99
C ARG A 186 11.84 -2.05 20.06
N SER A 187 10.73 -2.35 20.73
CA SER A 187 10.24 -1.62 21.88
C SER A 187 9.87 -2.59 22.99
N GLY A 188 10.40 -2.38 24.20
CA GLY A 188 10.04 -3.15 25.41
C GLY A 188 9.04 -2.43 26.33
N ASP A 189 8.45 -1.32 25.87
CA ASP A 189 7.59 -0.45 26.68
C ASP A 189 6.25 -0.11 25.99
N GLY A 190 5.80 -1.00 25.11
CA GLY A 190 4.54 -0.86 24.39
C GLY A 190 4.58 0.24 23.31
N GLY A 191 5.72 0.42 22.65
CA GLY A 191 5.89 1.37 21.55
C GLY A 191 6.15 2.81 22.01
N SER A 192 6.47 3.05 23.28
CA SER A 192 6.79 4.38 23.80
C SER A 192 8.22 4.81 23.46
N SER A 193 9.15 3.85 23.38
CA SER A 193 10.53 4.05 22.91
C SER A 193 10.97 2.91 21.99
N TRP A 194 11.92 3.21 21.10
CA TRP A 194 12.36 2.29 20.05
C TRP A 194 13.87 2.30 19.92
N GLY A 195 14.47 1.11 19.86
CA GLY A 195 15.88 0.90 19.56
C GLY A 195 16.07 0.14 18.26
N GLU A 196 17.07 0.52 17.48
CA GLU A 196 17.55 -0.32 16.38
C GLU A 196 18.12 -1.62 16.93
N VAL A 197 17.77 -2.73 16.28
CA VAL A 197 18.35 -4.03 16.59
C VAL A 197 19.12 -4.51 15.38
N PRO A 198 20.46 -4.55 15.46
CA PRO A 198 21.24 -5.28 14.49
C PRO A 198 20.82 -6.74 14.55
N ASN A 199 20.45 -7.30 13.41
CA ASN A 199 20.19 -8.72 13.29
C ASN A 199 20.88 -9.27 12.04
N GLU A 200 21.04 -10.59 11.99
CA GLU A 200 21.69 -11.28 10.89
C GLU A 200 21.10 -10.84 9.55
N LEU A 201 19.77 -10.68 9.42
CA LEU A 201 19.12 -10.28 8.18
C LEU A 201 19.48 -8.84 7.75
N THR A 202 19.51 -7.89 8.69
CA THR A 202 19.88 -6.49 8.43
C THR A 202 21.34 -6.34 8.02
N ALA A 203 22.22 -7.15 8.62
CA ALA A 203 23.66 -7.18 8.31
C ALA A 203 23.94 -8.01 7.04
N HIS A 204 23.05 -8.95 6.71
CA HIS A 204 23.20 -9.84 5.57
C HIS A 204 22.94 -9.07 4.26
N GLY A 205 24.02 -8.64 3.62
CA GLY A 205 24.00 -7.86 2.36
C GLY A 205 23.50 -8.60 1.11
N HIS A 206 22.84 -9.75 1.27
CA HIS A 206 22.35 -10.58 0.18
C HIS A 206 21.19 -9.91 -0.57
N VAL A 207 21.01 -10.21 -1.85
CA VAL A 207 19.91 -9.63 -2.65
C VAL A 207 18.52 -10.04 -2.13
N HIS A 208 18.44 -11.19 -1.47
CA HIS A 208 17.21 -11.73 -0.92
C HIS A 208 16.69 -10.99 0.32
N THR A 209 17.51 -10.20 1.03
CA THR A 209 17.04 -9.38 2.18
C THR A 209 16.40 -8.07 1.75
N ARG A 210 16.07 -7.93 0.46
CA ARG A 210 15.65 -6.69 -0.17
C ARG A 210 14.21 -6.79 -0.66
N THR A 211 13.47 -5.68 -0.54
CA THR A 211 12.05 -5.61 -0.90
C THR A 211 11.62 -4.20 -1.30
N ASN A 212 10.69 -4.10 -2.24
CA ASN A 212 10.03 -2.85 -2.62
C ASN A 212 8.58 -2.79 -2.14
N VAL A 213 8.10 -3.89 -1.56
CA VAL A 213 6.80 -3.99 -0.89
C VAL A 213 6.99 -4.08 0.63
N GLY A 214 5.95 -3.74 1.39
CA GLY A 214 5.99 -3.90 2.85
C GLY A 214 6.27 -5.34 3.24
N PRO A 215 7.09 -5.59 4.28
CA PRO A 215 7.16 -6.91 4.88
C PRO A 215 5.86 -7.23 5.63
N GLY A 216 5.74 -8.47 6.09
CA GLY A 216 4.75 -8.92 7.06
C GLY A 216 5.47 -9.65 8.18
N VAL A 217 4.96 -9.53 9.41
CA VAL A 217 5.55 -10.19 10.57
C VAL A 217 4.46 -10.62 11.55
N VAL A 218 4.68 -11.75 12.22
CA VAL A 218 3.87 -12.19 13.36
C VAL A 218 4.76 -12.88 14.39
N ALA A 219 4.47 -12.72 15.68
CA ALA A 219 5.08 -13.52 16.71
C ALA A 219 4.51 -14.96 16.64
N LEU A 220 5.35 -15.95 16.87
CA LEU A 220 4.98 -17.35 16.90
C LEU A 220 4.86 -17.78 18.36
N PRO A 221 3.63 -17.95 18.89
CA PRO A 221 3.42 -18.22 20.29
C PRO A 221 4.20 -19.43 20.77
N ARG A 222 4.66 -19.35 22.03
CA ARG A 222 5.40 -20.38 22.78
C ARG A 222 6.71 -20.82 22.14
N SER A 223 7.24 -20.04 21.19
CA SER A 223 8.52 -20.35 20.53
C SER A 223 9.60 -19.31 20.78
N GLY A 224 9.24 -18.07 21.14
CA GLY A 224 10.17 -16.95 21.15
C GLY A 224 10.66 -16.56 19.75
N LEU A 225 9.93 -16.96 18.70
CA LEU A 225 10.28 -16.65 17.32
C LEU A 225 9.24 -15.74 16.69
N TYR A 226 9.64 -15.09 15.62
CA TYR A 226 8.80 -14.40 14.66
C TYR A 226 8.81 -15.15 13.34
N ALA A 227 7.69 -15.16 12.62
CA ALA A 227 7.68 -15.38 11.18
C ALA A 227 7.74 -14.01 10.51
N VAL A 228 8.73 -13.80 9.65
CA VAL A 228 8.92 -12.57 8.88
C VAL A 228 8.89 -12.93 7.41
N GLY A 229 8.00 -12.31 6.63
CA GLY A 229 7.87 -12.55 5.20
C GLY A 229 7.84 -11.28 4.37
N TRP A 230 8.25 -11.39 3.11
CA TRP A 230 8.24 -10.29 2.14
C TRP A 230 8.28 -10.88 0.72
N SER A 231 8.02 -10.05 -0.28
CA SER A 231 8.32 -10.40 -1.67
C SER A 231 9.72 -9.93 -2.01
N HIS A 232 10.52 -10.80 -2.65
CA HIS A 232 11.76 -10.35 -3.28
C HIS A 232 11.48 -9.28 -4.34
N THR A 233 12.54 -8.62 -4.80
CA THR A 233 12.43 -7.56 -5.82
C THR A 233 11.84 -8.05 -7.13
N ASP A 234 11.90 -9.36 -7.41
CA ASP A 234 11.25 -9.98 -8.56
C ASP A 234 9.80 -10.41 -8.26
N GLY A 235 9.34 -10.33 -7.02
CA GLY A 235 7.97 -10.63 -6.58
C GLY A 235 7.79 -12.00 -5.95
N VAL A 236 8.84 -12.83 -5.80
CA VAL A 236 8.66 -14.17 -5.20
C VAL A 236 8.38 -14.05 -3.68
N PRO A 237 7.25 -14.59 -3.18
CA PRO A 237 6.94 -14.58 -1.76
C PRO A 237 7.90 -15.46 -0.97
N THR A 238 8.50 -14.90 0.07
CA THR A 238 9.54 -15.51 0.89
C THR A 238 9.22 -15.28 2.36
N TRP A 239 9.60 -16.23 3.21
CA TRP A 239 9.53 -16.05 4.66
C TRP A 239 10.69 -16.71 5.37
N ILE A 240 10.97 -16.22 6.57
CA ILE A 240 11.92 -16.79 7.52
C ILE A 240 11.33 -16.90 8.91
N ARG A 241 11.96 -17.73 9.75
CA ARG A 241 11.75 -17.72 11.19
C ARG A 241 12.97 -17.15 11.88
N THR A 242 12.77 -16.27 12.84
CA THR A 242 13.86 -15.53 13.51
C THR A 242 13.50 -15.24 14.97
N ASP A 243 14.46 -15.26 15.88
CA ASP A 243 14.29 -14.69 17.23
C ASP A 243 14.47 -13.15 17.24
N GLY A 244 14.69 -12.60 16.04
CA GLY A 244 14.96 -11.20 15.74
C GLY A 244 16.40 -10.78 16.00
N ASP A 245 17.31 -11.69 16.33
CA ASP A 245 18.76 -11.52 16.17
C ASP A 245 19.26 -12.47 15.06
N ARG A 246 18.86 -13.74 15.13
CA ARG A 246 19.29 -14.80 14.21
C ARG A 246 18.12 -15.44 13.51
N PHE A 247 18.32 -15.75 12.22
CA PHE A 247 17.34 -16.57 11.50
C PHE A 247 17.63 -18.06 11.72
N VAL A 248 16.56 -18.84 11.92
CA VAL A 248 16.64 -20.21 12.46
C VAL A 248 17.07 -21.24 11.40
N PHE A 249 17.06 -20.88 10.11
CA PHE A 249 17.46 -21.78 9.03
C PHE A 249 18.27 -21.06 7.94
N ARG A 250 19.32 -21.72 7.42
CA ARG A 250 20.31 -21.10 6.50
C ARG A 250 19.95 -21.17 5.00
N GLY A 251 18.72 -21.53 4.66
CA GLY A 251 18.23 -21.60 3.27
C GLY A 251 17.09 -20.62 3.04
N TRP A 252 17.02 -20.01 1.86
CA TRP A 252 15.87 -19.20 1.48
C TRP A 252 14.67 -20.11 1.22
N VAL A 253 13.52 -19.76 1.76
CA VAL A 253 12.30 -20.54 1.57
C VAL A 253 11.31 -19.74 0.75
N TYR A 254 10.97 -20.30 -0.40
CA TYR A 254 10.03 -19.75 -1.36
C TYR A 254 8.72 -20.52 -1.24
N TYR A 255 7.58 -19.81 -1.27
CA TYR A 255 6.29 -20.47 -1.27
C TYR A 255 5.67 -20.47 -2.66
N GLY A 256 5.37 -21.66 -3.17
CA GLY A 256 4.76 -21.81 -4.49
C GLY A 256 5.64 -21.32 -5.64
N GLY A 257 5.02 -21.18 -6.82
CA GLY A 257 5.62 -20.55 -8.01
C GLY A 257 4.97 -19.21 -8.37
N GLU A 258 4.04 -18.73 -7.54
CA GLU A 258 3.30 -17.49 -7.77
C GLU A 258 4.13 -16.28 -7.33
N ARG A 259 3.93 -15.14 -7.99
CA ARG A 259 4.48 -13.85 -7.54
C ARG A 259 3.46 -13.13 -6.66
N SER A 260 3.92 -12.20 -5.83
CA SER A 260 3.09 -11.29 -5.04
C SER A 260 3.40 -9.84 -5.36
N VAL A 261 2.34 -9.06 -5.59
CA VAL A 261 2.41 -7.63 -5.94
C VAL A 261 2.29 -6.71 -4.73
N HIS A 262 1.79 -7.23 -3.60
CA HIS A 262 1.63 -6.49 -2.36
C HIS A 262 2.37 -7.16 -1.20
N GLY A 263 2.42 -6.48 -0.04
CA GLY A 263 3.02 -7.04 1.16
C GLY A 263 2.19 -8.22 1.70
N PRO A 264 2.82 -9.22 2.35
CA PRO A 264 2.10 -10.32 2.99
C PRO A 264 1.51 -9.89 4.33
N ALA A 265 0.42 -10.55 4.74
CA ALA A 265 -0.18 -10.40 6.06
C ALA A 265 -0.10 -11.72 6.83
N TYR A 266 0.19 -11.62 8.13
CA TYR A 266 0.30 -12.78 9.00
C TYR A 266 -0.56 -12.61 10.26
N ALA A 267 -1.10 -13.70 10.75
CA ALA A 267 -1.72 -13.77 12.07
C ALA A 267 -1.43 -15.14 12.70
N ALA A 268 -1.36 -15.19 14.02
CA ALA A 268 -1.20 -16.42 14.78
C ALA A 268 -2.25 -16.49 15.88
N ASP A 269 -2.69 -17.71 16.20
CA ASP A 269 -3.52 -17.96 17.39
C ASP A 269 -2.66 -17.92 18.67
N ASP A 270 -3.21 -18.33 19.82
CA ASP A 270 -2.48 -18.45 21.08
C ASP A 270 -1.84 -19.84 21.31
N ASP A 271 -1.82 -20.69 20.28
CA ASP A 271 -1.25 -22.04 20.33
C ASP A 271 -0.12 -22.20 19.31
N ARG A 272 -0.42 -22.60 18.07
CA ARG A 272 0.56 -22.96 17.04
C ARG A 272 0.09 -22.71 15.61
N THR A 273 -1.15 -22.26 15.44
CA THR A 273 -1.70 -22.04 14.12
C THR A 273 -1.28 -20.66 13.65
N THR A 274 -0.83 -20.58 12.41
CA THR A 274 -0.48 -19.32 11.77
C THR A 274 -1.15 -19.27 10.41
N LEU A 275 -1.79 -18.15 10.09
CA LEU A 275 -2.27 -17.86 8.75
C LEU A 275 -1.35 -16.84 8.07
N TRP A 276 -1.19 -17.01 6.77
CA TRP A 276 -0.49 -16.10 5.90
C TRP A 276 -1.35 -15.81 4.67
N ALA A 277 -1.65 -14.54 4.44
CA ALA A 277 -2.31 -14.04 3.23
C ALA A 277 -1.36 -13.22 2.37
N TRP A 278 -1.52 -13.30 1.05
CA TRP A 278 -0.89 -12.39 0.10
C TRP A 278 -1.77 -12.21 -1.14
N VAL A 279 -1.36 -11.30 -2.02
CA VAL A 279 -2.06 -10.99 -3.28
C VAL A 279 -1.26 -11.56 -4.42
N SER A 280 -1.87 -12.44 -5.21
CA SER A 280 -1.22 -13.01 -6.40
C SER A 280 -0.85 -11.91 -7.38
N GLY A 281 0.25 -12.10 -8.12
CA GLY A 281 0.71 -11.16 -9.14
C GLY A 281 -0.07 -11.23 -10.45
N ASP A 282 -1.38 -11.46 -10.36
CA ASP A 282 -2.32 -11.34 -11.46
C ASP A 282 -2.96 -9.95 -11.49
N ASP A 283 -3.70 -9.66 -12.56
CA ASP A 283 -4.36 -8.37 -12.75
C ASP A 283 -5.71 -8.26 -12.05
N GLU A 284 -6.12 -9.32 -11.34
CA GLU A 284 -7.37 -9.41 -10.61
C GLU A 284 -7.20 -9.14 -9.12
N GLY A 285 -5.96 -9.03 -8.64
CA GLY A 285 -5.68 -8.84 -7.21
C GLY A 285 -6.13 -10.04 -6.39
N THR A 286 -6.00 -11.26 -6.93
CA THR A 286 -6.50 -12.48 -6.29
C THR A 286 -5.86 -12.72 -4.93
N LEU A 287 -6.67 -12.84 -3.88
CA LEU A 287 -6.17 -13.20 -2.56
C LEU A 287 -5.82 -14.68 -2.45
N ARG A 288 -4.71 -14.95 -1.77
CA ARG A 288 -4.17 -16.29 -1.49
C ARG A 288 -3.96 -16.46 0.00
N LEU A 289 -4.33 -17.62 0.54
CA LEU A 289 -4.19 -17.94 1.96
C LEU A 289 -3.59 -19.32 2.18
N VAL A 290 -2.68 -19.40 3.13
CA VAL A 290 -2.09 -20.65 3.62
C VAL A 290 -2.09 -20.67 5.14
N ALA A 291 -2.07 -21.86 5.71
CA ALA A 291 -1.98 -22.09 7.13
C ALA A 291 -0.77 -22.94 7.49
N SER A 292 -0.30 -22.78 8.72
CA SER A 292 0.71 -23.64 9.34
C SER A 292 0.22 -24.08 10.70
N ARG A 293 0.34 -25.38 11.01
CA ARG A 293 0.16 -25.93 12.37
C ARG A 293 1.48 -26.24 13.07
N SER A 294 2.57 -25.70 12.50
CA SER A 294 3.94 -26.07 12.84
C SER A 294 4.80 -24.83 13.11
N GLN A 295 4.17 -23.74 13.57
CA GLN A 295 4.85 -22.45 13.82
C GLN A 295 5.64 -21.99 12.59
N ALA A 296 4.96 -21.91 11.44
CA ALA A 296 5.52 -21.49 10.15
C ALA A 296 6.72 -22.34 9.65
N ARG A 297 6.86 -23.60 10.08
CA ARG A 297 7.86 -24.54 9.51
C ARG A 297 7.46 -25.05 8.13
N GLY A 298 6.17 -25.32 7.95
CA GLY A 298 5.60 -25.71 6.68
C GLY A 298 4.18 -25.14 6.54
N TRP A 299 3.76 -24.91 5.31
CA TRP A 299 2.49 -24.29 4.99
C TRP A 299 1.66 -25.19 4.07
N TYR A 300 0.35 -25.15 4.22
CA TYR A 300 -0.61 -25.81 3.36
C TYR A 300 -1.71 -24.83 2.95
N TRP A 301 -2.27 -25.02 1.76
CA TRP A 301 -3.37 -24.20 1.24
C TRP A 301 -4.63 -24.34 2.11
N VAL A 302 -5.30 -23.21 2.33
CA VAL A 302 -6.62 -23.15 2.97
C VAL A 302 -7.59 -22.35 2.10
N GLY A 303 -8.84 -22.22 2.54
CA GLY A 303 -9.85 -21.46 1.82
C GLY A 303 -9.54 -19.97 1.78
N THR A 304 -10.15 -19.28 0.83
CA THR A 304 -10.22 -17.81 0.76
C THR A 304 -11.68 -17.39 0.75
N PRO A 305 -12.05 -16.18 1.22
CA PRO A 305 -13.43 -15.74 1.13
C PRO A 305 -13.92 -15.71 -0.32
N PRO A 306 -15.20 -16.01 -0.58
CA PRO A 306 -15.75 -16.02 -1.93
C PRO A 306 -15.51 -14.69 -2.67
N GLY A 307 -14.86 -14.76 -3.83
CA GLY A 307 -14.61 -13.58 -4.68
C GLY A 307 -13.58 -12.59 -4.13
N ALA A 308 -12.80 -12.96 -3.11
CA ALA A 308 -11.86 -12.05 -2.46
C ALA A 308 -10.76 -11.56 -3.42
N ARG A 309 -10.82 -10.26 -3.77
CA ARG A 309 -9.87 -9.54 -4.61
C ARG A 309 -9.52 -8.21 -3.97
N THR A 310 -8.26 -7.77 -4.09
CA THR A 310 -7.81 -6.54 -3.44
C THR A 310 -6.82 -5.71 -4.26
N ALA A 311 -6.89 -4.39 -4.11
CA ALA A 311 -6.02 -3.42 -4.78
C ALA A 311 -4.83 -2.96 -3.91
N GLY A 312 -4.56 -3.70 -2.83
CA GLY A 312 -3.59 -3.35 -1.81
C GLY A 312 -3.20 -4.51 -0.90
N THR A 313 -2.42 -4.22 0.13
CA THR A 313 -2.03 -5.25 1.11
C THR A 313 -3.25 -5.63 1.98
N PRO A 314 -3.61 -6.93 2.09
CA PRO A 314 -4.65 -7.39 3.01
C PRO A 314 -4.14 -7.35 4.46
N ALA A 315 -5.02 -7.62 5.41
CA ALA A 315 -4.65 -7.78 6.82
C ALA A 315 -5.36 -8.97 7.45
N LEU A 316 -4.69 -9.62 8.39
CA LEU A 316 -5.19 -10.78 9.14
C LEU A 316 -5.03 -10.53 10.64
N CYS A 317 -6.00 -10.95 11.44
CA CYS A 317 -5.83 -11.10 12.88
C CYS A 317 -6.57 -12.33 13.40
N TRP A 318 -6.27 -12.66 14.66
CA TRP A 318 -6.95 -13.71 15.41
C TRP A 318 -7.49 -13.14 16.72
N THR A 319 -8.63 -13.65 17.16
CA THR A 319 -9.25 -13.31 18.45
C THR A 319 -10.06 -14.50 18.98
N ARG A 320 -10.68 -14.37 20.16
CA ARG A 320 -11.67 -15.32 20.66
C ARG A 320 -13.05 -14.69 20.80
N VAL A 321 -14.07 -15.42 20.34
CA VAL A 321 -15.49 -15.10 20.55
C VAL A 321 -16.11 -16.28 21.29
N ASP A 322 -16.67 -16.02 22.48
CA ASP A 322 -17.24 -17.07 23.35
C ASP A 322 -16.29 -18.26 23.57
N GLY A 323 -15.00 -17.94 23.75
CA GLY A 323 -13.93 -18.92 23.95
C GLY A 323 -13.46 -19.67 22.70
N ARG A 324 -14.10 -19.48 21.54
CA ARG A 324 -13.71 -20.11 20.27
C ARG A 324 -12.70 -19.26 19.51
N SER A 325 -11.75 -19.90 18.83
CA SER A 325 -10.82 -19.19 17.94
C SER A 325 -11.54 -18.63 16.73
N VAL A 326 -11.26 -17.38 16.41
CA VAL A 326 -11.86 -16.66 15.30
C VAL A 326 -10.77 -15.91 14.54
N TRP A 327 -10.69 -16.16 13.25
CA TRP A 327 -9.80 -15.49 12.31
C TRP A 327 -10.57 -14.43 11.54
N VAL A 328 -9.95 -13.28 11.34
CA VAL A 328 -10.56 -12.17 10.59
C VAL A 328 -9.61 -11.78 9.46
N LEU A 329 -10.12 -11.81 8.23
CA LEU A 329 -9.46 -11.26 7.05
C LEU A 329 -10.11 -9.92 6.69
N VAL A 330 -9.28 -8.91 6.46
CA VAL A 330 -9.69 -7.56 6.06
C VAL A 330 -8.95 -7.19 4.78
N TRP A 331 -9.64 -6.60 3.80
CA TRP A 331 -9.00 -6.16 2.56
C TRP A 331 -9.70 -4.96 1.92
N ALA A 332 -8.97 -4.26 1.07
CA ALA A 332 -9.50 -3.18 0.23
C ALA A 332 -10.05 -3.79 -1.06
N ASN A 333 -11.36 -3.88 -1.22
CA ASN A 333 -12.00 -4.58 -2.33
C ASN A 333 -11.50 -4.08 -3.69
N PHE A 334 -11.33 -5.00 -4.64
CA PHE A 334 -11.01 -4.67 -6.02
C PHE A 334 -11.97 -5.39 -6.95
N ASP A 335 -12.77 -4.60 -7.67
CA ASP A 335 -13.74 -5.09 -8.62
C ASP A 335 -13.70 -4.23 -9.88
N ARG A 336 -13.17 -4.80 -10.97
CA ARG A 336 -13.07 -4.14 -12.27
C ARG A 336 -14.44 -3.87 -12.89
N ALA A 337 -15.43 -4.71 -12.58
CA ALA A 337 -16.78 -4.58 -13.10
C ALA A 337 -17.64 -3.64 -12.25
N ASN A 338 -17.36 -3.54 -10.95
CA ASN A 338 -18.07 -2.66 -10.02
C ASN A 338 -17.11 -1.69 -9.32
N GLN A 339 -16.80 -0.60 -10.02
CA GLN A 339 -15.88 0.42 -9.53
C GLN A 339 -16.40 1.17 -8.30
N ASP A 340 -17.72 1.27 -8.15
CA ASP A 340 -18.34 1.87 -6.96
C ASP A 340 -18.12 1.01 -5.70
N ALA A 341 -17.81 -0.28 -5.85
CA ALA A 341 -17.41 -1.15 -4.75
C ALA A 341 -15.89 -1.18 -4.53
N THR A 342 -15.09 -0.68 -5.47
CA THR A 342 -13.63 -0.74 -5.37
C THR A 342 -13.09 0.23 -4.32
N GLY A 343 -12.14 -0.26 -3.52
CA GLY A 343 -11.56 0.43 -2.37
C GLY A 343 -12.36 0.25 -1.09
N LEU A 344 -13.63 -0.18 -1.13
CA LEU A 344 -14.41 -0.46 0.08
C LEU A 344 -13.68 -1.49 0.94
N VAL A 345 -13.72 -1.30 2.26
CA VAL A 345 -13.09 -2.22 3.19
C VAL A 345 -14.04 -3.38 3.44
N LEU A 346 -13.64 -4.59 3.04
CA LEU A 346 -14.38 -5.82 3.28
C LEU A 346 -13.76 -6.61 4.43
N THR A 347 -14.61 -7.34 5.13
CA THR A 347 -14.21 -8.29 6.18
C THR A 347 -14.84 -9.66 5.94
N SER A 348 -14.15 -10.71 6.39
CA SER A 348 -14.70 -12.07 6.46
C SER A 348 -14.09 -12.79 7.64
N VAL A 349 -14.85 -13.75 8.19
CA VAL A 349 -14.53 -14.45 9.44
C VAL A 349 -14.44 -15.95 9.20
N SER A 350 -13.45 -16.60 9.80
CA SER A 350 -13.32 -18.06 9.84
C SER A 350 -13.25 -18.55 11.28
N THR A 351 -13.90 -19.68 11.57
CA THR A 351 -13.89 -20.34 12.88
C THR A 351 -13.23 -21.72 12.85
N ASP A 352 -12.59 -22.07 11.73
CA ASP A 352 -12.00 -23.36 11.43
C ASP A 352 -10.60 -23.21 10.80
N ASP A 353 -9.76 -22.33 11.35
CA ASP A 353 -8.37 -22.14 10.90
C ASP A 353 -8.23 -21.76 9.41
N GLY A 354 -9.20 -21.01 8.88
CA GLY A 354 -9.20 -20.54 7.50
C GLY A 354 -9.69 -21.56 6.47
N TRP A 355 -10.18 -22.74 6.87
CA TRP A 355 -10.73 -23.73 5.93
C TRP A 355 -11.99 -23.20 5.24
N THR A 356 -12.88 -22.57 5.99
CA THR A 356 -14.08 -21.91 5.47
C THR A 356 -14.18 -20.47 5.98
N TRP A 357 -14.81 -19.62 5.18
CA TRP A 357 -14.93 -18.18 5.42
C TRP A 357 -16.38 -17.74 5.25
N SER A 358 -16.83 -16.82 6.10
CA SER A 358 -18.14 -16.18 5.95
C SER A 358 -18.21 -15.36 4.65
N ALA A 359 -19.44 -15.06 4.21
CA ALA A 359 -19.63 -14.14 3.09
C ALA A 359 -18.99 -12.78 3.41
N PRO A 360 -18.26 -12.16 2.46
CA PRO A 360 -17.67 -10.84 2.69
C PRO A 360 -18.71 -9.78 3.07
N THR A 361 -18.41 -8.96 4.06
CA THR A 361 -19.26 -7.82 4.45
C THR A 361 -18.49 -6.52 4.37
N VAL A 362 -19.17 -5.45 3.96
CA VAL A 362 -18.63 -4.08 3.96
C VAL A 362 -18.53 -3.59 5.41
N LEU A 363 -17.32 -3.20 5.82
CA LEU A 363 -17.07 -2.66 7.15
C LEU A 363 -17.80 -1.33 7.37
N ASP A 364 -17.63 -0.41 6.43
CA ASP A 364 -18.29 0.91 6.39
C ASP A 364 -18.24 1.45 4.95
N SER A 365 -19.40 1.84 4.40
CA SER A 365 -19.50 2.28 3.01
C SER A 365 -18.92 3.67 2.74
N ARG A 366 -18.63 4.46 3.79
CA ARG A 366 -18.07 5.81 3.68
C ARG A 366 -16.55 5.81 3.47
N PHE A 367 -15.91 4.66 3.68
CA PHE A 367 -14.46 4.56 3.73
C PHE A 367 -13.89 3.66 2.63
N ARG A 368 -13.00 4.24 1.83
CA ARG A 368 -12.21 3.55 0.82
C ARG A 368 -10.73 3.57 1.16
N ALA A 369 -10.11 2.40 1.16
CA ALA A 369 -8.68 2.23 1.33
C ALA A 369 -7.93 2.47 0.01
N LEU A 370 -6.82 3.21 0.07
CA LEU A 370 -6.04 3.60 -1.11
C LEU A 370 -4.97 2.59 -1.55
N SER A 371 -4.35 1.88 -0.60
CA SER A 371 -3.18 1.02 -0.85
C SER A 371 -3.18 -0.28 -0.04
N GLY A 372 -4.16 -0.48 0.83
CA GLY A 372 -4.26 -1.63 1.73
C GLY A 372 -4.81 -1.25 3.10
N VAL A 373 -4.83 -2.23 3.99
CA VAL A 373 -5.38 -2.15 5.35
C VAL A 373 -4.42 -2.79 6.35
N ALA A 374 -4.61 -2.50 7.63
CA ALA A 374 -3.96 -3.16 8.76
C ALA A 374 -5.01 -3.57 9.78
N VAL A 375 -4.75 -4.66 10.50
CA VAL A 375 -5.65 -5.13 11.58
C VAL A 375 -4.84 -5.77 12.70
N ALA A 376 -5.25 -5.53 13.93
CA ALA A 376 -4.79 -6.25 15.11
C ALA A 376 -5.98 -6.53 16.03
N ALA A 377 -5.86 -7.54 16.87
CA ALA A 377 -6.92 -7.89 17.80
C ALA A 377 -6.35 -8.34 19.13
N THR A 378 -7.13 -8.10 20.19
CA THR A 378 -6.93 -8.73 21.48
C THR A 378 -7.48 -10.15 21.47
N PRO A 379 -7.10 -11.01 22.44
CA PRO A 379 -7.74 -12.31 22.61
C PRO A 379 -9.21 -12.26 23.03
N ASP A 380 -9.74 -11.11 23.44
CA ASP A 380 -11.09 -10.92 23.98
C ASP A 380 -12.03 -10.12 23.06
N ASN A 381 -11.92 -10.32 21.74
CA ASN A 381 -12.81 -9.76 20.70
C ASN A 381 -12.79 -8.23 20.58
N ARG A 382 -11.68 -7.57 20.90
CA ARG A 382 -11.46 -6.15 20.57
C ARG A 382 -10.53 -6.09 19.37
N ILE A 383 -11.02 -5.55 18.26
CA ILE A 383 -10.31 -5.50 16.98
C ILE A 383 -10.06 -4.03 16.64
N GLU A 384 -8.85 -3.73 16.16
CA GLU A 384 -8.54 -2.44 15.57
C GLU A 384 -8.20 -2.63 14.08
N ILE A 385 -8.88 -1.89 13.21
CA ILE A 385 -8.57 -1.83 11.77
C ILE A 385 -8.04 -0.43 11.45
N ALA A 386 -6.98 -0.31 10.64
CA ALA A 386 -6.46 0.98 10.18
C ALA A 386 -6.23 1.00 8.67
N LEU A 387 -6.43 2.18 8.06
CA LEU A 387 -6.16 2.40 6.63
C LEU A 387 -5.82 3.85 6.30
N ALA A 388 -5.14 4.04 5.17
CA ALA A 388 -5.09 5.30 4.46
C ALA A 388 -6.39 5.50 3.69
N TRP A 389 -7.14 6.55 4.03
CA TRP A 389 -8.49 6.77 3.50
C TRP A 389 -8.53 7.85 2.42
N ALA A 390 -9.44 7.67 1.47
CA ALA A 390 -9.94 8.74 0.62
C ALA A 390 -11.46 8.93 0.82
N PRO A 391 -11.93 10.14 1.22
CA PRO A 391 -13.36 10.44 1.24
C PRO A 391 -14.03 10.18 -0.08
N ASP A 392 -15.30 9.76 -0.03
CA ASP A 392 -16.19 9.79 -1.17
C ASP A 392 -16.29 11.20 -1.76
N HIS A 393 -16.75 11.25 -3.00
CA HIS A 393 -16.79 12.39 -3.91
C HIS A 393 -17.18 13.75 -3.28
N ASP A 394 -18.08 13.79 -2.29
CA ASP A 394 -18.73 15.02 -1.83
C ASP A 394 -18.14 15.68 -0.57
N ALA A 395 -17.13 15.11 0.08
CA ALA A 395 -16.63 15.62 1.37
C ALA A 395 -15.19 16.11 1.27
N ASN A 396 -15.04 17.45 1.18
CA ASN A 396 -13.83 18.20 1.49
C ASN A 396 -12.53 17.54 0.99
N HIS A 397 -12.10 17.90 -0.23
CA HIS A 397 -10.97 17.27 -0.91
C HIS A 397 -9.66 17.19 -0.10
N ALA A 398 -9.53 17.96 0.99
CA ALA A 398 -8.38 18.04 1.89
C ALA A 398 -8.00 16.74 2.63
N ASP A 399 -8.86 15.73 2.72
CA ASP A 399 -8.67 14.59 3.64
C ASP A 399 -8.08 13.30 3.00
N ILE A 400 -7.59 13.34 1.76
CA ILE A 400 -6.90 12.18 1.14
C ILE A 400 -5.73 11.70 1.99
N ASN A 401 -5.48 10.40 1.97
CA ASN A 401 -4.35 9.75 2.63
C ASN A 401 -4.35 9.89 4.15
N THR A 402 -5.41 10.45 4.74
CA THR A 402 -5.51 10.55 6.20
C THR A 402 -5.72 9.16 6.79
N ILE A 403 -5.05 8.89 7.91
CA ILE A 403 -5.22 7.64 8.63
C ILE A 403 -6.59 7.63 9.32
N ARG A 404 -7.33 6.54 9.12
CA ARG A 404 -8.57 6.23 9.84
C ARG A 404 -8.38 4.92 10.56
N THR A 405 -8.88 4.86 11.79
CA THR A 405 -8.88 3.62 12.56
C THR A 405 -10.29 3.31 13.08
N PHE A 406 -10.61 2.02 13.17
CA PHE A 406 -11.94 1.52 13.50
C PHE A 406 -11.78 0.56 14.68
N ALA A 407 -12.46 0.89 15.78
CA ALA A 407 -12.63 -0.05 16.87
C ALA A 407 -13.79 -0.98 16.50
N CYS A 408 -13.54 -2.28 16.49
CA CYS A 408 -14.43 -3.30 15.98
C CYS A 408 -14.55 -4.48 16.94
N ALA A 409 -15.56 -5.32 16.71
CA ALA A 409 -15.72 -6.63 17.33
C ALA A 409 -16.40 -7.59 16.36
N VAL A 410 -16.16 -8.90 16.50
CA VAL A 410 -16.94 -9.91 15.78
C VAL A 410 -18.27 -10.13 16.48
N GLU A 411 -19.37 -10.06 15.72
CA GLU A 411 -20.71 -10.43 16.15
C GLU A 411 -21.31 -11.45 15.18
N GLY A 412 -21.50 -12.69 15.64
CA GLY A 412 -21.94 -13.77 14.76
C GLY A 412 -20.88 -14.09 13.70
N THR A 413 -21.15 -13.72 12.45
CA THR A 413 -20.25 -13.98 11.30
C THR A 413 -19.69 -12.70 10.67
N GLU A 414 -19.93 -11.55 11.30
CA GLU A 414 -19.58 -10.23 10.78
C GLU A 414 -18.66 -9.46 11.74
N VAL A 415 -17.82 -8.59 11.19
CA VAL A 415 -17.10 -7.59 11.96
C VAL A 415 -17.94 -6.32 12.04
N ARG A 416 -18.21 -5.84 13.25
CA ARG A 416 -19.02 -4.64 13.50
C ARG A 416 -18.15 -3.49 13.99
N VAL A 417 -18.32 -2.33 13.36
CA VAL A 417 -17.72 -1.07 13.83
C VAL A 417 -18.42 -0.60 15.10
N ARG A 418 -17.63 -0.29 16.13
CA ARG A 418 -18.07 0.31 17.39
C ARG A 418 -17.77 1.79 17.44
N ASP A 419 -16.60 2.16 16.92
CA ASP A 419 -16.12 3.53 16.91
C ASP A 419 -15.22 3.79 15.70
N VAL A 420 -15.14 5.04 15.28
CA VAL A 420 -14.28 5.49 14.18
C VAL A 420 -13.43 6.65 14.67
N LEU A 421 -12.13 6.44 14.70
CA LEU A 421 -11.16 7.39 15.23
C LEU A 421 -10.38 8.04 14.09
N ARG A 422 -10.15 9.35 14.25
CA ARG A 422 -9.36 10.15 13.33
C ARG A 422 -7.98 10.38 13.94
N LEU A 423 -6.96 9.88 13.27
CA LEU A 423 -5.61 10.36 13.47
C LEU A 423 -5.38 11.54 12.50
N GLY A 424 -4.83 12.65 12.97
CA GLY A 424 -4.52 13.83 12.13
C GLY A 424 -3.40 13.60 11.10
N GLU A 425 -2.88 12.38 11.05
CA GLU A 425 -1.71 11.97 10.31
C GLU A 425 -2.08 11.35 8.96
N ARG A 426 -1.08 11.31 8.06
CA ARG A 426 -1.28 10.83 6.68
C ARG A 426 -0.22 9.80 6.29
N THR A 427 -0.64 8.86 5.44
CA THR A 427 0.21 7.86 4.80
C THR A 427 -0.38 7.47 3.44
N ARG A 428 0.48 7.07 2.51
CA ARG A 428 0.08 6.63 1.15
C ARG A 428 0.02 5.13 1.00
N VAL A 429 0.59 4.43 1.98
CA VAL A 429 0.59 2.99 2.09
C VAL A 429 -0.15 2.58 3.34
N GLN A 430 -0.53 1.31 3.42
CA GLN A 430 -1.15 0.78 4.62
C GLN A 430 -0.28 1.07 5.87
N PRO A 431 -0.89 1.48 6.99
CA PRO A 431 -0.25 1.42 8.30
C PRO A 431 0.12 -0.03 8.67
N ALA A 432 0.74 -0.20 9.83
CA ALA A 432 0.89 -1.48 10.51
C ALA A 432 0.23 -1.40 11.88
N LEU A 433 -0.35 -2.51 12.35
CA LEU A 433 -0.96 -2.62 13.68
C LEU A 433 -0.47 -3.88 14.39
N ALA A 434 -0.27 -3.79 15.69
CA ALA A 434 -0.10 -4.94 16.58
C ALA A 434 -0.78 -4.66 17.93
N TYR A 435 -1.22 -5.71 18.61
CA TYR A 435 -1.69 -5.64 19.99
C TYR A 435 -0.59 -6.15 20.93
N GLU A 436 -0.14 -5.31 21.85
CA GLU A 436 0.87 -5.64 22.86
C GLU A 436 0.16 -5.95 24.19
N SER A 437 0.27 -7.20 24.63
CA SER A 437 -0.52 -7.73 25.74
C SER A 437 0.00 -7.34 27.12
N SER A 438 1.31 -7.09 27.30
CA SER A 438 1.87 -6.78 28.62
C SER A 438 1.45 -5.40 29.13
N THR A 439 1.16 -4.48 28.21
CA THR A 439 0.72 -3.11 28.48
C THR A 439 -0.69 -2.82 27.97
N ASP A 440 -1.43 -3.86 27.55
CA ASP A 440 -2.81 -3.85 27.05
C ASP A 440 -3.11 -2.70 26.07
N ARG A 441 -2.33 -2.61 24.99
CA ARG A 441 -2.43 -1.50 24.03
C ARG A 441 -2.29 -1.96 22.58
N PHE A 442 -2.91 -1.19 21.69
CA PHE A 442 -2.61 -1.26 20.27
C PHE A 442 -1.45 -0.33 19.95
N VAL A 443 -0.54 -0.79 19.09
CA VAL A 443 0.58 0.00 18.55
C VAL A 443 0.39 0.10 17.04
N MET A 444 0.49 1.31 16.51
CA MET A 444 0.41 1.60 15.09
C MET A 444 1.68 2.26 14.61
N ALA A 445 2.18 1.83 13.45
CA ALA A 445 3.30 2.46 12.76
C ALA A 445 2.92 2.79 11.32
N TRP A 446 3.44 3.88 10.77
CA TRP A 446 3.22 4.26 9.38
C TRP A 446 4.39 5.04 8.80
N ARG A 447 4.43 5.04 7.48
CA ARG A 447 5.34 5.87 6.68
C ARG A 447 4.68 7.22 6.43
N GLU A 448 5.32 8.29 6.89
CA GLU A 448 4.89 9.66 6.62
C GLU A 448 5.00 10.00 5.12
N GLN A 449 4.16 10.91 4.68
CA GLN A 449 4.12 11.41 3.30
C GLN A 449 5.22 12.40 2.94
N ASN A 450 6.04 12.81 3.90
CA ASN A 450 7.07 13.81 3.72
C ASN A 450 8.21 13.34 2.80
N PHE A 451 9.09 14.26 2.43
CA PHE A 451 10.24 13.97 1.57
C PHE A 451 11.21 12.96 2.19
N ALA A 452 11.37 13.01 3.52
CA ALA A 452 12.25 12.10 4.27
C ALA A 452 11.67 10.68 4.37
N THR A 453 10.37 10.51 4.09
CA THR A 453 9.63 9.25 4.28
C THR A 453 9.75 8.72 5.71
N SER A 454 9.65 9.64 6.68
CA SER A 454 9.84 9.37 8.11
C SER A 454 8.92 8.27 8.61
N LEU A 455 9.43 7.42 9.50
CA LEU A 455 8.64 6.43 10.22
C LEU A 455 8.06 7.07 11.49
N ASN A 456 6.75 6.97 11.67
CA ASN A 456 6.04 7.48 12.85
C ASN A 456 5.25 6.36 13.52
N ILE A 457 5.07 6.49 14.83
CA ILE A 457 4.46 5.48 15.69
C ILE A 457 3.53 6.16 16.69
N ALA A 458 2.41 5.53 16.99
CA ALA A 458 1.50 5.91 18.06
C ALA A 458 0.96 4.65 18.72
N HIS A 459 0.49 4.78 19.96
CA HIS A 459 -0.15 3.69 20.68
C HIS A 459 -1.43 4.16 21.36
N ARG A 460 -2.31 3.22 21.71
CA ARG A 460 -3.52 3.53 22.49
C ARG A 460 -3.97 2.36 23.36
N PRO A 461 -4.64 2.60 24.49
CA PRO A 461 -5.18 1.52 25.32
C PRO A 461 -6.18 0.65 24.53
N ALA A 462 -6.15 -0.66 24.76
CA ALA A 462 -7.10 -1.58 24.14
C ALA A 462 -8.53 -1.42 24.67
N ALA A 463 -8.69 -0.88 25.89
CA ALA A 463 -9.99 -0.54 26.46
C ALA A 463 -10.69 0.67 25.78
N GLY A 464 -10.01 1.35 24.86
CA GLY A 464 -10.49 2.56 24.19
C GLY A 464 -9.77 3.82 24.67
N GLY A 465 -9.99 4.93 23.94
CA GLY A 465 -9.31 6.20 24.13
C GLY A 465 -8.56 6.69 22.89
N ASP A 466 -7.97 7.86 23.00
CA ASP A 466 -7.24 8.50 21.89
C ASP A 466 -5.87 7.86 21.65
N TRP A 467 -5.37 8.03 20.42
CA TRP A 467 -3.98 7.74 20.09
C TRP A 467 -3.02 8.67 20.85
N SER A 468 -1.91 8.12 21.33
CA SER A 468 -0.83 8.86 21.97
C SER A 468 -0.27 9.95 21.04
N PRO A 469 0.45 10.95 21.59
CA PRO A 469 1.37 11.76 20.80
C PRO A 469 2.34 10.87 20.00
N LEU A 470 2.83 11.41 18.88
CA LEU A 470 3.73 10.70 17.98
C LEU A 470 5.07 10.36 18.64
N VAL A 471 5.48 9.11 18.48
CA VAL A 471 6.83 8.64 18.75
C VAL A 471 7.58 8.56 17.42
N ARG A 472 8.74 9.23 17.35
CA ARG A 472 9.57 9.30 16.14
C ARG A 472 10.91 8.60 16.39
N PRO A 473 11.14 7.38 15.89
CA PRO A 473 12.40 6.66 16.05
C PRO A 473 13.58 7.28 15.27
N GLY A 474 13.35 8.30 14.45
CA GLY A 474 14.39 8.96 13.63
C GLY A 474 14.69 8.25 12.30
N GLN A 475 14.04 7.12 12.02
CA GLN A 475 14.23 6.34 10.81
C GLN A 475 13.31 6.74 9.67
N SER A 476 13.70 6.37 8.45
CA SER A 476 12.91 6.51 7.23
C SER A 476 12.60 5.13 6.65
N THR A 477 11.53 5.04 5.88
CA THR A 477 11.16 3.81 5.18
C THR A 477 10.65 4.11 3.79
N HIS A 478 11.05 3.29 2.82
CA HIS A 478 10.53 3.35 1.47
C HIS A 478 9.33 2.41 1.26
N THR A 479 9.08 1.49 2.19
CA THR A 479 7.95 0.56 2.15
C THR A 479 6.95 0.86 3.26
N ALA A 480 5.78 0.22 3.23
CA ALA A 480 4.96 0.11 4.43
C ALA A 480 5.76 -0.63 5.54
N PRO A 481 5.65 -0.22 6.82
CA PRO A 481 6.20 -0.98 7.93
C PRO A 481 5.32 -2.21 8.23
N ALA A 482 5.80 -3.08 9.11
CA ALA A 482 5.06 -4.20 9.68
C ALA A 482 5.35 -4.31 11.18
N LEU A 483 4.36 -4.72 11.98
CA LEU A 483 4.44 -4.83 13.43
C LEU A 483 4.05 -6.21 13.89
N ALA A 484 4.75 -6.73 14.91
CA ALA A 484 4.33 -7.87 15.69
C ALA A 484 4.68 -7.64 17.15
N ALA A 485 3.76 -8.00 18.05
CA ALA A 485 4.03 -8.04 19.47
C ALA A 485 4.31 -9.49 19.89
N SER A 486 5.34 -9.68 20.72
CA SER A 486 5.67 -10.98 21.32
C SER A 486 5.26 -10.96 22.79
N PRO A 487 4.21 -11.72 23.17
CA PRO A 487 3.85 -11.90 24.58
C PRO A 487 4.98 -12.51 25.40
N GLU A 488 5.79 -13.38 24.81
CA GLU A 488 6.90 -14.07 25.50
C GLU A 488 8.02 -13.12 25.92
N TYR A 489 8.25 -12.06 25.15
CA TYR A 489 9.29 -11.07 25.42
C TYR A 489 8.75 -9.76 26.00
N GLY A 490 7.42 -9.57 26.00
CA GLY A 490 6.82 -8.28 26.38
C GLY A 490 7.31 -7.15 25.48
N GLU A 491 7.48 -7.42 24.19
CA GLU A 491 8.08 -6.48 23.24
C GLU A 491 7.25 -6.35 21.96
N VAL A 492 7.47 -5.26 21.24
CA VAL A 492 6.98 -5.04 19.88
C VAL A 492 8.15 -4.92 18.93
N ALA A 493 8.14 -5.72 17.87
CA ALA A 493 9.09 -5.65 16.76
C ALA A 493 8.47 -4.92 15.57
N LEU A 494 9.20 -3.97 15.02
CA LEU A 494 8.84 -3.23 13.81
C LEU A 494 9.83 -3.56 12.69
N TRP A 495 9.32 -4.06 11.57
CA TRP A 495 10.10 -4.37 10.38
C TRP A 495 9.77 -3.42 9.23
N TYR A 496 10.78 -3.01 8.48
CA TYR A 496 10.61 -2.03 7.38
C TYR A 496 11.74 -2.14 6.35
N GLY A 497 11.52 -1.58 5.17
CA GLY A 497 12.52 -1.49 4.10
C GLY A 497 13.17 -0.10 4.03
N GLN A 498 14.48 -0.05 4.17
CA GLN A 498 15.27 1.19 4.11
C GLN A 498 16.53 0.99 3.25
N GLU A 499 16.96 2.04 2.55
CA GLU A 499 18.20 2.06 1.75
C GLU A 499 19.46 1.70 2.58
#